data_AF-A0A8S3ZBV7-F1
#
_entry.id   AF-A0A8S3ZBV7-F1
#
_cell.length_a   1.000
_cell.length_b   1.000
_cell.length_c   1.000
_cell.angle_alpha   90.00
_cell.angle_beta   90.00
_cell.angle_gamma   90.00
#
_symmetry.space_group_name_H-M   'P 1'
#
loop_
_entity.id
_entity.type
_entity.pdbx_description
1 polymer ?
#
loop_
_entity_poly.entity_id
_entity_poly.type
_entity_poly.pdbx_seq_one_letter_code
_entity_poly.pdbx_strand_id
1 'polypeptide(L)'
;MILKHAVVGVAIALVSLWHHLHPVEARLLDPASRGTLWKRGYPIPAPSEENAHYCGGHKHQELTEYGSNFGRGEVTKVFNAGGSAIFEVDQSNIQNDNAYIEFKICPSNNSLEHEPQDCFDRHPVNLEDGSGYRFRLHKSNKAKVKVKIPSDVNCNFCVLQYHIHE
;
A
#
# COMPACT_ATOMS: atom_id res chain seq x y z
N MET A 1 1.77 -40.03 34.27
CA MET A 1 2.08 -38.59 34.44
C MET A 1 2.84 -37.95 33.27
N ILE A 2 3.50 -38.73 32.40
CA ILE A 2 4.31 -38.23 31.27
C ILE A 2 3.44 -37.72 30.10
N LEU A 3 2.28 -38.33 29.86
CA LEU A 3 1.38 -37.97 28.75
C LEU A 3 0.78 -36.55 28.86
N LYS A 4 0.53 -36.05 30.09
CA LYS A 4 0.01 -34.68 30.31
C LYS A 4 1.04 -33.59 29.97
N HIS A 5 2.33 -33.88 30.18
CA HIS A 5 3.41 -32.92 29.91
C HIS A 5 3.70 -32.81 28.41
N ALA A 6 3.58 -33.92 27.68
CA ALA A 6 3.70 -33.94 26.22
C ALA A 6 2.59 -33.14 25.53
N VAL A 7 1.34 -33.25 26.00
CA VAL A 7 0.20 -32.49 25.44
C VAL A 7 0.35 -30.99 25.67
N VAL A 8 0.81 -30.57 26.85
CA VAL A 8 1.07 -29.16 27.16
C VAL A 8 2.23 -28.61 26.32
N GLY A 9 3.31 -29.38 26.13
CA GLY A 9 4.44 -28.97 25.29
C GLY A 9 4.07 -28.77 23.82
N VAL A 10 3.24 -29.66 23.25
CA VAL A 10 2.75 -29.52 21.86
C VAL A 10 1.83 -28.32 21.72
N ALA A 11 0.92 -28.08 22.67
CA ALA A 11 0.02 -26.92 22.63
C ALA A 11 0.79 -25.59 22.69
N ILE A 12 1.82 -25.47 23.53
CA ILE A 12 2.66 -24.27 23.62
C ILE A 12 3.43 -24.04 22.31
N ALA A 13 4.00 -25.10 21.72
CA ALA A 13 4.72 -25.02 20.45
C ALA A 13 3.80 -24.58 19.29
N LEU A 14 2.56 -25.07 19.24
CA LEU A 14 1.57 -24.66 18.24
C LEU A 14 1.11 -23.20 18.41
N VAL A 15 0.94 -22.72 19.65
CA VAL A 15 0.58 -21.32 19.94
C VAL A 15 1.71 -20.35 19.62
N SER A 16 2.96 -20.74 19.88
CA SER A 16 4.13 -19.93 19.50
C SER A 16 4.36 -19.92 17.99
N LEU A 17 4.11 -21.04 17.29
CA LEU A 17 4.08 -21.06 15.83
C LEU A 17 3.01 -20.11 15.25
N TRP A 18 1.85 -20.01 15.91
CA TRP A 18 0.74 -19.15 15.47
C TRP A 18 1.06 -17.66 15.55
N HIS A 19 1.80 -17.22 16.59
CA HIS A 19 2.19 -15.80 16.76
C HIS A 19 3.25 -15.33 15.74
N HIS A 20 3.97 -16.24 15.09
CA HIS A 20 4.99 -15.93 14.08
C HIS A 20 4.44 -15.92 12.64
N LEU A 21 3.16 -16.22 12.44
CA LEU A 21 2.57 -16.46 11.12
C LEU A 21 1.69 -15.33 10.58
N HIS A 22 1.63 -14.17 11.25
CA HIS A 22 0.93 -13.02 10.68
C HIS A 22 1.81 -12.31 9.63
N PRO A 23 1.33 -12.13 8.40
CA PRO A 23 2.00 -11.30 7.41
C PRO A 23 2.23 -9.90 7.96
N VAL A 24 3.47 -9.48 7.88
CA VAL A 24 4.04 -8.26 8.41
C VAL A 24 3.98 -7.26 7.27
N GLU A 25 3.10 -6.26 7.29
CA GLU A 25 2.90 -5.41 6.11
C GLU A 25 2.79 -3.93 6.47
N ALA A 26 3.65 -3.11 5.85
CA ALA A 26 3.42 -1.68 5.76
C ALA A 26 2.27 -1.38 4.78
N ARG A 27 1.62 -0.22 4.95
CA ARG A 27 0.48 0.17 4.11
C ARG A 27 0.45 1.66 3.85
N LEU A 28 0.12 2.05 2.62
CA LEU A 28 -0.16 3.45 2.30
C LEU A 28 -1.49 3.87 2.96
N LEU A 29 -1.42 4.86 3.84
CA LEU A 29 -2.57 5.46 4.50
C LEU A 29 -3.09 6.66 3.73
N ASP A 30 -2.21 7.55 3.29
CA ASP A 30 -2.53 8.80 2.60
C ASP A 30 -1.54 9.08 1.46
N PRO A 31 -1.97 9.29 0.20
CA PRO A 31 -3.36 9.26 -0.27
C PRO A 31 -3.99 7.88 -0.08
N ALA A 32 -5.31 7.86 0.17
CA ALA A 32 -6.01 6.61 0.43
C ALA A 32 -5.99 5.71 -0.82
N SER A 33 -5.59 4.45 -0.64
CA SER A 33 -5.65 3.43 -1.67
C SER A 33 -7.10 2.98 -1.93
N ARG A 34 -7.38 2.40 -3.10
CA ARG A 34 -8.70 1.84 -3.45
C ARG A 34 -9.25 0.88 -2.37
N GLY A 35 -8.40 0.05 -1.79
CA GLY A 35 -8.79 -0.90 -0.72
C GLY A 35 -9.07 -0.28 0.65
N THR A 36 -8.74 1.01 0.85
CA THR A 36 -8.89 1.72 2.13
C THR A 36 -9.84 2.92 2.07
N LEU A 37 -10.42 3.19 0.90
CA LEU A 37 -11.35 4.31 0.68
C LEU A 37 -12.61 4.25 1.58
N TRP A 38 -13.17 3.06 1.81
CA TRP A 38 -14.32 2.89 2.74
C TRP A 38 -14.00 3.38 4.16
N LYS A 39 -12.75 3.21 4.63
CA LYS A 39 -12.30 3.71 5.94
C LYS A 39 -12.27 5.24 6.01
N ARG A 40 -12.30 5.91 4.87
CA ARG A 40 -12.33 7.36 4.71
C ARG A 40 -13.74 7.91 4.45
N GLY A 41 -14.78 7.07 4.53
CA GLY A 41 -16.17 7.49 4.38
C GLY A 41 -16.66 7.58 2.92
N TYR A 42 -15.87 7.09 1.96
CA TYR A 42 -16.32 6.99 0.57
C TYR A 42 -17.42 5.92 0.45
N PRO A 43 -18.42 6.10 -0.43
CA PRO A 43 -19.57 5.21 -0.57
C PRO A 43 -19.22 3.92 -1.32
N ILE A 44 -18.18 3.21 -0.87
CA ILE A 44 -17.74 1.95 -1.43
C ILE A 44 -17.82 0.87 -0.33
N PRO A 45 -18.18 -0.37 -0.67
CA PRO A 45 -18.26 -1.45 0.32
C PRO A 45 -16.88 -1.73 0.93
N ALA A 46 -16.81 -2.22 2.17
CA ALA A 46 -15.54 -2.69 2.72
C ALA A 46 -15.11 -3.97 1.99
N PRO A 47 -13.84 -4.11 1.55
CA PRO A 47 -13.32 -5.38 1.10
C PRO A 47 -13.22 -6.34 2.29
N SER A 48 -13.18 -7.65 2.04
CA SER A 48 -12.85 -8.63 3.09
C SER A 48 -11.47 -8.34 3.70
N GLU A 49 -11.23 -8.76 4.95
CA GLU A 49 -9.98 -8.45 5.67
C GLU A 49 -8.72 -8.94 4.93
N GLU A 50 -8.79 -10.08 4.25
CA GLU A 50 -7.72 -10.63 3.39
C GLU A 50 -7.32 -9.69 2.24
N ASN A 51 -8.26 -8.85 1.81
CA ASN A 51 -8.17 -8.00 0.63
C ASN A 51 -7.84 -6.54 0.98
N ALA A 52 -7.91 -6.16 2.25
CA ALA A 52 -7.73 -4.77 2.70
C ALA A 52 -6.26 -4.31 2.66
N HIS A 53 -5.31 -5.20 2.38
CA HIS A 53 -3.88 -4.97 2.65
C HIS A 53 -2.98 -5.00 1.41
N TYR A 54 -3.44 -5.54 0.27
CA TYR A 54 -2.68 -5.61 -0.98
C TYR A 54 -3.33 -4.84 -2.12
N CYS A 55 -3.67 -3.57 -1.91
CA CYS A 55 -4.47 -2.81 -2.89
C CYS A 55 -5.76 -3.55 -3.32
N GLY A 56 -6.34 -4.41 -2.47
CA GLY A 56 -7.44 -5.31 -2.84
C GLY A 56 -7.13 -6.80 -2.69
N GLY A 57 -5.87 -7.27 -2.67
CA GLY A 57 -5.54 -8.71 -2.69
C GLY A 57 -5.04 -9.17 -4.07
N HIS A 58 -4.16 -10.18 -4.14
CA HIS A 58 -3.66 -10.73 -5.42
C HIS A 58 -4.80 -11.28 -6.31
N LYS A 59 -5.87 -11.81 -5.70
CA LYS A 59 -7.09 -12.26 -6.40
C LYS A 59 -8.07 -11.13 -6.74
N HIS A 60 -7.77 -9.90 -6.35
CA HIS A 60 -8.68 -8.75 -6.45
C HIS A 60 -8.01 -7.55 -7.13
N GLN A 61 -6.76 -7.67 -7.61
CA GLN A 61 -6.24 -6.72 -8.59
C GLN A 61 -7.23 -6.61 -9.77
N GLU A 62 -7.84 -7.73 -10.17
CA GLU A 62 -8.98 -7.81 -11.11
C GLU A 62 -10.29 -7.16 -10.58
N LEU A 63 -10.54 -7.09 -9.27
CA LEU A 63 -11.79 -6.51 -8.73
C LEU A 63 -11.62 -5.05 -8.28
N THR A 64 -10.39 -4.53 -8.30
CA THR A 64 -10.14 -3.09 -8.39
C THR A 64 -10.26 -2.57 -9.82
N GLU A 65 -10.58 -3.44 -10.79
CA GLU A 65 -10.89 -3.03 -12.15
C GLU A 65 -12.03 -2.01 -12.18
N TYR A 66 -11.91 -1.17 -13.19
CA TYR A 66 -12.82 -0.10 -13.49
C TYR A 66 -14.25 -0.60 -13.66
N GLY A 67 -15.19 0.16 -13.08
CA GLY A 67 -16.60 -0.24 -13.03
C GLY A 67 -16.98 -1.15 -11.85
N SER A 68 -16.01 -1.67 -11.08
CA SER A 68 -16.31 -2.25 -9.77
C SER A 68 -16.69 -1.15 -8.77
N ASN A 69 -17.34 -1.52 -7.67
CA ASN A 69 -17.70 -0.57 -6.61
C ASN A 69 -16.48 0.19 -6.03
N PHE A 70 -15.25 -0.30 -6.25
CA PHE A 70 -13.99 0.26 -5.76
C PHE A 70 -13.22 1.11 -6.80
N GLY A 71 -13.61 1.05 -8.08
CA GLY A 71 -12.90 1.65 -9.22
C GLY A 71 -13.65 2.80 -9.90
N ARG A 72 -14.49 3.56 -9.17
CA ARG A 72 -15.36 4.60 -9.74
C ARG A 72 -14.66 5.93 -10.12
N GLY A 73 -13.33 5.94 -10.24
CA GLY A 73 -12.59 7.14 -10.66
C GLY A 73 -12.52 8.26 -9.62
N GLU A 74 -12.66 7.92 -8.35
CA GLU A 74 -12.66 8.91 -7.28
C GLU A 74 -11.22 9.44 -7.03
N VAL A 75 -11.04 10.75 -7.16
CA VAL A 75 -9.76 11.40 -6.89
C VAL A 75 -9.60 11.61 -5.39
N THR A 76 -8.66 10.88 -4.78
CA THR A 76 -8.48 10.86 -3.32
C THR A 76 -7.58 11.98 -2.81
N LYS A 77 -6.75 12.55 -3.69
CA LYS A 77 -5.85 13.66 -3.39
C LYS A 77 -5.41 14.35 -4.68
N VAL A 78 -5.23 15.67 -4.61
CA VAL A 78 -4.74 16.51 -5.71
C VAL A 78 -3.35 17.01 -5.36
N PHE A 79 -2.45 17.00 -6.35
CA PHE A 79 -1.10 17.53 -6.22
C PHE A 79 -0.74 18.43 -7.39
N ASN A 80 0.22 19.33 -7.16
CA ASN A 80 0.82 20.12 -8.23
C ASN A 80 1.97 19.33 -8.88
N ALA A 81 1.98 19.26 -10.20
CA ALA A 81 3.10 18.68 -10.95
C ALA A 81 4.42 19.38 -10.57
N GLY A 82 5.48 18.61 -10.32
CA GLY A 82 6.77 19.12 -9.85
C GLY A 82 6.80 19.60 -8.39
N GLY A 83 5.64 19.65 -7.73
CA GLY A 83 5.48 20.12 -6.36
C GLY A 83 5.78 19.05 -5.30
N SER A 84 5.84 19.50 -4.06
CA SER A 84 6.06 18.63 -2.90
C SER A 84 4.76 18.05 -2.37
N ALA A 85 4.81 16.82 -1.89
CA ALA A 85 3.70 16.15 -1.22
C ALA A 85 4.19 15.35 0.00
N ILE A 86 3.26 15.05 0.90
CA ILE A 86 3.49 14.14 2.03
C ILE A 86 2.59 12.93 1.85
N PHE A 87 3.19 11.75 1.85
CA PHE A 87 2.51 10.47 1.92
C PHE A 87 2.61 9.91 3.34
N GLU A 88 1.51 9.39 3.87
CA GLU A 88 1.49 8.74 5.18
C GLU A 88 1.49 7.23 5.02
N VAL A 89 2.43 6.56 5.67
CA VAL A 89 2.60 5.10 5.61
C VAL A 89 2.49 4.53 7.02
N ASP A 90 1.68 3.49 7.19
CA ASP A 90 1.69 2.66 8.38
C ASP A 90 2.86 1.67 8.28
N GLN A 91 3.74 1.67 9.27
CA GLN A 91 4.90 0.77 9.37
C GLN A 91 4.93 0.03 10.71
N SER A 92 3.78 -0.05 11.40
CA SER A 92 3.63 -0.64 12.73
C SER A 92 3.98 -2.12 12.76
N ASN A 93 3.80 -2.78 11.62
CA ASN A 93 4.08 -4.19 11.41
C ASN A 93 5.21 -4.35 10.39
N ILE A 94 6.36 -3.70 10.58
CA ILE A 94 7.59 -4.00 9.85
C ILE A 94 8.54 -4.79 10.76
N GLN A 95 9.04 -5.92 10.26
CA GLN A 95 10.02 -6.76 10.97
C GLN A 95 11.36 -6.87 10.24
N ASN A 96 11.43 -6.55 8.95
CA ASN A 96 12.70 -6.48 8.23
C ASN A 96 13.25 -5.05 8.24
N ASP A 97 14.42 -4.87 8.86
CA ASP A 97 15.12 -3.59 8.94
C ASP A 97 15.65 -3.09 7.57
N ASN A 98 15.67 -3.97 6.55
CA ASN A 98 16.01 -3.63 5.18
C ASN A 98 14.78 -3.32 4.31
N ALA A 99 13.56 -3.41 4.84
CA ALA A 99 12.36 -3.13 4.06
C ALA A 99 12.34 -1.69 3.54
N TYR A 100 11.81 -1.50 2.34
CA TYR A 100 11.60 -0.17 1.77
C TYR A 100 10.34 -0.11 0.92
N ILE A 101 9.80 1.10 0.78
CA ILE A 101 8.64 1.39 -0.07
C ILE A 101 9.04 2.30 -1.23
N GLU A 102 8.51 2.02 -2.41
CA GLU A 102 8.64 2.82 -3.62
C GLU A 102 7.25 3.29 -4.08
N PHE A 103 7.20 4.47 -4.69
CA PHE A 103 5.98 5.06 -5.24
C PHE A 103 6.19 5.39 -6.73
N LYS A 104 5.15 5.15 -7.54
CA LYS A 104 5.13 5.45 -8.98
C LYS A 104 3.78 6.04 -9.36
N ILE A 105 3.74 6.99 -10.30
CA ILE A 105 2.49 7.61 -10.74
C ILE A 105 2.33 7.46 -12.25
N CYS A 106 1.26 6.82 -12.70
CA CYS A 106 0.91 6.84 -14.11
C CYS A 106 -0.12 7.94 -14.40
N PRO A 107 0.11 8.82 -15.40
CA PRO A 107 -0.87 9.79 -15.84
C PRO A 107 -2.04 9.13 -16.56
N SER A 108 -3.26 9.35 -16.07
CA SER A 108 -4.49 8.90 -16.70
C SER A 108 -5.54 10.01 -16.76
N ASN A 109 -6.22 10.10 -17.90
CA ASN A 109 -7.36 11.00 -18.10
C ASN A 109 -8.68 10.26 -18.26
N ASN A 110 -8.64 8.93 -18.16
CA ASN A 110 -9.80 8.08 -18.24
C ASN A 110 -9.84 7.20 -16.99
N SER A 111 -10.77 7.52 -16.11
CA SER A 111 -11.00 6.76 -14.89
C SER A 111 -11.67 5.41 -15.12
N LEU A 112 -11.58 4.83 -16.32
CA LEU A 112 -12.01 3.48 -16.65
C LEU A 112 -10.92 2.63 -17.32
N GLU A 113 -9.72 3.17 -17.52
CA GLU A 113 -8.67 2.54 -18.32
C GLU A 113 -7.49 2.03 -17.48
N HIS A 114 -7.13 0.76 -17.68
CA HIS A 114 -6.04 0.12 -16.97
C HIS A 114 -4.68 0.62 -17.46
N GLU A 115 -3.89 1.13 -16.52
CA GLU A 115 -2.55 1.63 -16.80
C GLU A 115 -1.52 0.49 -16.83
N PRO A 116 -0.74 0.33 -17.92
CA PRO A 116 0.27 -0.71 -18.01
C PRO A 116 1.43 -0.45 -17.05
N GLN A 117 2.10 -1.51 -16.60
CA GLN A 117 3.24 -1.39 -15.67
C GLN A 117 4.36 -0.47 -16.19
N ASP A 118 4.62 -0.49 -17.50
CA ASP A 118 5.62 0.39 -18.16
C ASP A 118 5.27 1.88 -18.06
N CYS A 119 3.99 2.25 -17.86
CA CYS A 119 3.64 3.63 -17.53
C CYS A 119 4.20 4.02 -16.16
N PHE A 120 3.94 3.22 -15.13
CA PHE A 120 4.44 3.49 -13.78
C PHE A 120 5.97 3.53 -13.72
N ASP A 121 6.63 2.62 -14.43
CA ASP A 121 8.09 2.50 -14.43
C ASP A 121 8.79 3.74 -15.02
N ARG A 122 8.11 4.48 -15.91
CA ARG A 122 8.61 5.74 -16.48
C ARG A 122 8.47 6.94 -15.53
N HIS A 123 7.67 6.83 -14.48
CA HIS A 123 7.33 7.94 -13.59
C HIS A 123 7.50 7.57 -12.10
N PRO A 124 8.72 7.24 -11.66
CA PRO A 124 9.01 7.05 -10.24
C PRO A 124 8.85 8.37 -9.48
N VAL A 125 8.31 8.30 -8.27
CA VAL A 125 8.16 9.45 -7.38
C VAL A 125 9.39 9.54 -6.48
N ASN A 126 10.19 10.58 -6.68
CA ASN A 126 11.41 10.79 -5.89
C ASN A 126 11.09 11.34 -4.50
N LEU A 127 11.94 10.98 -3.54
CA LEU A 127 11.99 11.59 -2.23
C LEU A 127 12.42 13.05 -2.35
N GLU A 128 11.81 13.91 -1.55
CA GLU A 128 12.07 15.36 -1.60
C GLU A 128 13.52 15.70 -1.22
N ASP A 129 14.16 14.87 -0.39
CA ASP A 129 15.54 15.04 0.08
C ASP A 129 16.61 14.68 -0.97
N GLY A 130 16.21 14.18 -2.14
CA GLY A 130 17.13 13.80 -3.22
C GLY A 130 17.85 12.47 -3.01
N SER A 131 17.49 11.68 -2.00
CA SER A 131 18.12 10.37 -1.72
C SER A 131 17.73 9.24 -2.69
N GLY A 132 16.87 9.54 -3.67
CA GLY A 132 16.34 8.59 -4.65
C GLY A 132 14.82 8.46 -4.52
N TYR A 133 14.29 7.26 -4.71
CA TYR A 133 12.85 6.96 -4.68
C TYR A 133 12.49 5.80 -3.73
N ARG A 134 13.45 5.32 -2.93
CA ARG A 134 13.29 4.23 -1.96
C ARG A 134 13.25 4.79 -0.55
N PHE A 135 12.08 4.77 0.07
CA PHE A 135 11.96 5.16 1.47
C PHE A 135 12.18 3.95 2.37
N ARG A 136 13.18 4.02 3.26
CA ARG A 136 13.44 2.96 4.25
C ARG A 136 12.32 2.92 5.28
N LEU A 137 11.78 1.72 5.50
CA LEU A 137 10.77 1.48 6.52
C LEU A 137 11.44 1.06 7.82
N HIS A 138 10.89 1.52 8.94
CA HIS A 138 11.38 1.18 10.27
C HIS A 138 10.22 0.85 11.18
N LYS A 139 10.42 -0.13 12.07
CA LYS A 139 9.43 -0.51 13.07
C LYS A 139 9.06 0.68 13.98
N SER A 140 7.96 1.32 13.65
CA SER A 140 7.40 2.48 14.34
C SER A 140 5.95 2.66 13.89
N ASN A 141 5.24 3.66 14.40
CA ASN A 141 3.83 3.84 14.04
C ASN A 141 3.64 4.28 12.58
N LYS A 142 3.61 5.59 12.34
CA LYS A 142 3.37 6.17 11.01
C LYS A 142 4.60 6.92 10.53
N ALA A 143 4.95 6.74 9.27
CA ALA A 143 5.91 7.56 8.55
C ALA A 143 5.19 8.67 7.78
N LYS A 144 5.83 9.85 7.72
CA LYS A 144 5.50 10.92 6.78
C LYS A 144 6.61 10.99 5.73
N VAL A 145 6.35 10.43 4.56
CA VAL A 145 7.28 10.41 3.45
C VAL A 145 7.10 11.68 2.64
N LYS A 146 8.12 12.54 2.63
CA LYS A 146 8.14 13.76 1.81
C LYS A 146 8.63 13.39 0.41
N VAL A 147 7.82 13.68 -0.59
CA VAL A 147 8.07 13.30 -1.96
C VAL A 147 7.93 14.50 -2.90
N LYS A 148 8.56 14.40 -4.07
CA LYS A 148 8.40 15.33 -5.17
C LYS A 148 7.61 14.66 -6.29
N ILE A 149 6.45 15.24 -6.63
CA ILE A 149 5.62 14.76 -7.73
C ILE A 149 6.36 15.00 -9.05
N PRO A 150 6.44 14.01 -9.96
CA PRO A 150 7.10 14.20 -11.24
C PRO A 150 6.51 15.39 -12.01
N SER A 151 7.36 16.23 -12.59
CA SER A 151 6.93 17.45 -13.30
C SER A 151 6.31 17.16 -14.66
N ASP A 152 6.59 15.98 -15.20
CA ASP A 152 6.08 15.44 -16.46
C ASP A 152 4.74 14.71 -16.32
N VAL A 153 4.19 14.62 -15.09
CA VAL A 153 2.89 14.00 -14.81
C VAL A 153 1.80 15.06 -14.70
N ASN A 154 0.85 15.04 -15.62
CA ASN A 154 -0.35 15.91 -15.61
C ASN A 154 -1.59 15.10 -16.05
N CYS A 155 -2.60 15.02 -15.19
CA CYS A 155 -3.72 14.11 -15.36
C CYS A 155 -4.91 14.48 -14.47
N ASN A 156 -6.12 14.10 -14.90
CA ASN A 156 -7.34 14.25 -14.10
C ASN A 156 -7.54 13.10 -13.11
N PHE A 157 -7.07 11.89 -13.45
CA PHE A 157 -7.31 10.66 -12.70
C PHE A 157 -6.02 9.85 -12.53
N CYS A 158 -4.91 10.53 -12.21
CA CYS A 158 -3.60 9.90 -12.02
C CYS A 158 -3.69 8.69 -11.09
N VAL A 159 -3.02 7.59 -11.46
CA VAL A 159 -2.97 6.38 -10.64
C VAL A 159 -1.65 6.33 -9.88
N LEU A 160 -1.72 6.23 -8.55
CA LEU A 160 -0.56 5.99 -7.70
C LEU A 160 -0.42 4.49 -7.42
N GLN A 161 0.75 3.94 -7.74
CA GLN A 161 1.18 2.60 -7.36
C GLN A 161 2.21 2.71 -6.25
N TYR A 162 2.11 1.86 -5.23
CA TYR A 162 3.16 1.66 -4.24
C TYR A 162 3.57 0.19 -4.22
N HIS A 163 4.85 -0.05 -3.94
CA HIS A 163 5.38 -1.40 -3.79
C HIS A 163 6.30 -1.43 -2.57
N ILE A 164 6.09 -2.42 -1.70
CA ILE A 164 6.91 -2.67 -0.53
C ILE A 164 7.82 -3.84 -0.85
N HIS A 165 9.11 -3.67 -0.60
CA HIS A 165 10.14 -4.68 -0.77
C HIS A 165 10.60 -5.12 0.61
N GLU A 166 10.57 -6.43 0.83
CA GLU A 166 11.01 -7.11 2.06
C GLU A 166 12.21 -8.01 1.77
#